data_AF-T1C5N0-F1
#
_entry.id   AF-T1C5N0-F1
#
_cell.length_a   1.000
_cell.length_b   1.000
_cell.length_c   1.000
_cell.angle_alpha   90.00
_cell.angle_beta   90.00
_cell.angle_gamma   90.00
#
_symmetry.space_group_name_H-M   'P 1'
#
loop_
_entity.id
_entity.type
_entity.pdbx_description
1 polymer ?
#
loop_
_entity_poly.entity_id
_entity_poly.type
_entity_poly.pdbx_seq_one_letter_code
_entity_poly.pdbx_strand_id
1 'polypeptide(L)'
;MSKSAGEVLYPAMEDFKLDILIGEGPTARSIRLDLAPFTLIGATTRTGMLTGPLRDRFGFVAHLGYYEVPELTKIVQRSSGVMNLKITGDASIEIARRSRGTPRLANRLLRRVRDFAQVNEAEMIDMETARRALSF
;
A
#
# COMPACT_ATOMS: atom_id res chain seq x y z
N MET A 1 34.36 4.25 -0.65
CA MET A 1 33.08 4.07 -1.37
C MET A 1 32.07 3.60 -0.35
N SER A 2 31.00 4.37 -0.09
CA SER A 2 29.96 3.91 0.83
C SER A 2 29.23 2.74 0.17
N LYS A 3 29.13 1.61 0.88
CA LYS A 3 28.23 0.53 0.49
C LYS A 3 26.85 1.12 0.28
N SER A 4 26.15 0.72 -0.79
CA SER A 4 24.74 1.07 -0.91
C SER A 4 23.99 0.54 0.31
N ALA A 5 23.01 1.28 0.84
CA ALA A 5 22.30 0.86 2.06
C ALA A 5 21.70 -0.57 1.94
N GLY A 6 21.42 -1.04 0.71
CA GLY A 6 20.97 -2.40 0.45
C GLY A 6 22.02 -3.48 0.71
N GLU A 7 23.30 -3.23 0.46
CA GLU A 7 24.38 -4.20 0.71
C GLU A 7 24.63 -4.48 2.19
N VAL A 8 24.29 -3.52 3.06
CA VAL A 8 24.35 -3.68 4.52
C VAL A 8 23.34 -4.73 4.99
N LEU A 9 22.26 -4.96 4.25
CA LEU A 9 21.19 -5.88 4.63
C LEU A 9 21.48 -7.34 4.27
N TYR A 10 22.46 -7.63 3.41
CA TYR A 10 22.71 -9.00 2.95
C TYR A 10 23.01 -9.96 4.11
N PRO A 11 23.95 -9.66 5.04
CA PRO A 11 24.24 -10.55 6.16
C PRO A 11 23.08 -10.63 7.15
N ALA A 12 22.24 -9.59 7.23
CA ALA A 12 21.07 -9.59 8.10
C ALA A 12 19.99 -10.53 7.58
N MET A 13 19.83 -10.63 6.26
CA MET A 13 18.84 -11.50 5.61
C MET A 13 19.31 -12.96 5.54
N GLU A 14 20.61 -13.20 5.35
CA GLU A 14 21.16 -14.54 5.14
C GLU A 14 21.56 -15.22 6.45
N ASP A 15 22.27 -14.49 7.32
CA ASP A 15 22.93 -15.05 8.49
C ASP A 15 22.38 -14.50 9.82
N PHE A 16 21.39 -13.59 9.77
CA PHE A 16 20.93 -12.81 10.92
C PHE A 16 22.07 -12.08 11.64
N LYS A 17 22.99 -11.48 10.88
CA LYS A 17 24.11 -10.70 11.43
C LYS A 17 24.14 -9.30 10.86
N LEU A 18 24.58 -8.34 11.65
CA LEU A 18 24.75 -6.96 11.21
C LEU A 18 26.15 -6.47 11.57
N ASP A 19 26.88 -6.03 10.55
CA ASP A 19 28.19 -5.40 10.73
C ASP A 19 27.99 -3.87 10.85
N ILE A 20 28.22 -3.32 12.05
CA ILE A 20 28.11 -1.89 12.34
C ILE A 20 29.51 -1.29 12.49
N LEU A 21 29.78 -0.22 11.75
CA LEU A 21 30.97 0.61 11.94
C LEU A 21 30.73 1.55 13.14
N ILE A 22 31.60 1.48 14.14
CA ILE A 22 31.60 2.38 15.30
C ILE A 22 32.85 3.25 15.25
N GLY A 23 32.65 4.57 15.33
CA GLY A 23 33.71 5.57 15.30
C GLY A 23 33.91 6.19 13.91
N GLU A 24 34.76 7.21 13.84
CA GLU A 24 35.13 7.93 12.62
C GLU A 24 36.65 7.95 12.42
N GLY A 25 37.10 7.98 11.16
CA GLY A 25 38.53 8.07 10.84
C GLY A 25 39.32 6.77 11.11
N PRO A 26 40.64 6.85 11.38
CA PRO A 26 41.53 5.69 11.52
C PRO A 26 41.20 4.77 12.71
N THR A 27 40.38 5.23 13.66
CA THR A 27 39.99 4.50 14.86
C THR A 27 38.64 3.79 14.71
N ALA A 28 37.99 3.89 13.55
CA ALA A 28 36.74 3.20 13.28
C ALA A 28 36.93 1.67 13.36
N ARG A 29 36.07 1.01 14.16
CA ARG A 29 36.06 -0.45 14.33
C ARG A 29 34.73 -1.02 13.84
N SER A 30 34.78 -2.13 13.13
CA SER A 30 33.58 -2.89 12.75
C SER A 30 33.22 -3.86 13.87
N ILE A 31 32.00 -3.77 14.39
CA ILE A 31 31.45 -4.73 15.35
C ILE A 31 30.37 -5.54 14.65
N ARG A 32 30.41 -6.86 14.85
CA ARG A 32 29.37 -7.77 14.39
C ARG A 32 28.36 -8.01 15.50
N LEU A 33 27.09 -7.76 15.21
CA LEU A 33 25.96 -8.01 16.10
C LEU A 33 25.16 -9.20 15.58
N ASP A 34 24.75 -10.09 16.47
CA ASP A 34 23.77 -11.12 16.15
C ASP A 34 22.36 -10.52 16.26
N LEU A 35 21.52 -10.80 15.27
CA LEU A 35 20.13 -10.39 15.21
C LEU A 35 19.24 -11.56 15.62
N ALA A 36 18.13 -11.24 16.29
CA ALA A 36 17.05 -12.20 16.45
C ALA A 36 16.45 -12.53 15.06
N PRO A 37 15.91 -13.75 14.86
CA PRO A 37 15.19 -14.08 13.64
C PRO A 37 14.07 -13.07 13.37
N PHE A 38 14.00 -12.57 12.14
CA PHE A 38 13.00 -11.58 11.73
C PHE A 38 12.52 -11.85 10.30
N THR A 39 11.40 -11.23 9.92
CA THR A 39 10.88 -11.27 8.54
C THR A 39 11.04 -9.89 7.91
N LEU A 40 11.87 -9.80 6.87
CA LEU A 40 12.01 -8.57 6.10
C LEU A 40 10.87 -8.44 5.07
N ILE A 41 10.13 -7.33 5.13
CA ILE A 41 9.09 -7.01 4.14
C ILE A 41 9.59 -5.84 3.28
N GLY A 42 9.81 -6.09 1.99
CA GLY A 42 10.17 -5.06 1.01
C GLY A 42 8.96 -4.67 0.15
N ALA A 43 8.76 -3.38 -0.08
CA ALA A 43 7.77 -2.86 -1.02
C ALA A 43 8.43 -1.89 -1.99
N THR A 44 8.31 -2.15 -3.29
CA THR A 44 8.80 -1.28 -4.36
C THR A 44 7.77 -1.16 -5.48
N THR A 45 7.70 0.01 -6.12
CA THR A 45 6.86 0.22 -7.31
C THR A 45 7.48 -0.36 -8.57
N ARG A 46 8.81 -0.59 -8.58
CA ARG A 46 9.52 -1.20 -9.70
C ARG A 46 10.54 -2.19 -9.15
N THR A 47 10.30 -3.47 -9.39
CA THR A 47 11.20 -4.56 -8.98
C THR A 47 12.58 -4.44 -9.65
N GLY A 48 12.65 -3.88 -10.86
CA GLY A 48 13.91 -3.63 -11.57
C GLY A 48 14.80 -2.56 -10.95
N MET A 49 14.33 -1.81 -9.94
CA MET A 49 15.18 -0.88 -9.17
C MET A 49 15.96 -1.57 -8.05
N LEU A 50 15.67 -2.84 -7.76
CA LEU A 50 16.46 -3.64 -6.83
C LEU A 50 17.62 -4.28 -7.58
N THR A 51 18.79 -4.30 -6.94
CA THR A 51 19.93 -5.08 -7.45
C THR A 51 19.55 -6.56 -7.47
N GLY A 52 20.06 -7.32 -8.46
CA GLY A 52 19.87 -8.77 -8.54
C GLY A 52 20.16 -9.47 -7.20
N PRO A 53 21.33 -9.22 -6.57
CA PRO A 53 21.67 -9.80 -5.28
C PRO A 53 20.66 -9.54 -4.16
N LEU A 54 20.13 -8.31 -4.03
CA LEU A 54 19.14 -8.02 -2.99
C LEU A 54 17.81 -8.73 -3.26
N ARG A 55 17.38 -8.75 -4.52
CA ARG A 55 16.11 -9.37 -4.93
C ARG A 55 16.13 -10.88 -4.72
N ASP A 56 17.24 -11.54 -5.05
CA ASP A 56 17.35 -13.00 -5.00
C ASP A 56 17.33 -13.54 -3.56
N ARG A 57 17.51 -12.68 -2.55
CA ARG A 57 17.38 -13.01 -1.13
C ARG A 57 15.95 -12.99 -0.59
N PHE A 58 14.97 -12.51 -1.35
CA PHE A 58 13.55 -12.57 -0.95
C PHE A 58 12.96 -13.94 -1.34
N GLY A 59 12.64 -14.78 -0.35
CA GLY A 59 12.04 -16.10 -0.57
C GLY A 59 10.61 -16.06 -1.13
N PHE A 60 9.94 -14.92 -1.07
CA PHE A 60 8.61 -14.71 -1.64
C PHE A 60 8.53 -13.35 -2.33
N VAL A 61 8.09 -13.35 -3.59
CA VAL A 61 7.89 -12.14 -4.38
C VAL A 61 6.48 -12.15 -4.95
N ALA A 62 5.67 -11.18 -4.55
CA ALA A 62 4.33 -10.97 -5.08
C ALA A 62 4.27 -9.68 -5.90
N HIS A 63 3.49 -9.72 -6.97
CA HIS A 63 3.13 -8.54 -7.74
C HIS A 63 1.69 -8.13 -7.45
N LEU A 64 1.47 -6.86 -7.10
CA LEU A 64 0.13 -6.31 -6.92
C LEU A 64 -0.29 -5.61 -8.21
N GLY A 65 -1.26 -6.20 -8.91
CA GLY A 65 -1.90 -5.60 -10.07
C GLY A 65 -2.96 -4.57 -9.69
N TYR A 66 -3.49 -3.89 -10.70
CA TYR A 66 -4.71 -3.09 -10.54
C TYR A 66 -5.91 -4.02 -10.35
N TYR A 67 -6.88 -3.54 -9.58
CA TYR A 67 -8.15 -4.22 -9.35
C TYR A 67 -9.10 -3.93 -10.49
N GLU A 68 -9.91 -4.94 -10.83
CA GLU A 68 -11.00 -4.78 -11.77
C GLU A 68 -12.20 -4.08 -11.13
N VAL A 69 -13.05 -3.48 -11.96
CA VAL A 69 -14.25 -2.76 -11.49
C VAL A 69 -15.15 -3.62 -10.60
N PRO A 70 -15.43 -4.91 -10.89
CA PRO A 70 -16.23 -5.76 -10.01
C PRO A 70 -15.59 -5.99 -8.63
N GLU A 71 -14.26 -6.09 -8.57
CA GLU A 71 -13.54 -6.27 -7.31
C GLU A 71 -13.57 -5.00 -6.47
N LEU A 72 -13.34 -3.85 -7.11
CA LEU A 72 -13.48 -2.54 -6.47
C LEU A 72 -14.91 -2.28 -6.00
N THR A 73 -15.92 -2.74 -6.73
CA THR A 73 -17.33 -2.63 -6.33
C THR A 73 -17.56 -3.38 -5.01
N LYS A 74 -17.05 -4.61 -4.88
CA LYS A 74 -17.12 -5.39 -3.62
C LYS A 74 -16.41 -4.66 -2.48
N ILE A 75 -15.25 -4.04 -2.75
CA ILE A 75 -14.53 -3.25 -1.76
C ILE A 75 -15.35 -2.04 -1.31
N VAL A 76 -15.96 -1.31 -2.24
CA VAL A 76 -16.81 -0.14 -1.93
C VAL A 76 -18.01 -0.57 -1.08
N GLN A 77 -18.70 -1.65 -1.45
CA GLN A 77 -19.84 -2.18 -0.71
C GLN A 77 -19.47 -2.66 0.70
N ARG A 78 -18.30 -3.30 0.85
CA ARG A 78 -17.80 -3.68 2.18
C ARG A 78 -17.48 -2.45 3.02
N SER A 79 -16.78 -1.47 2.44
CA SER A 79 -16.38 -0.24 3.13
C SER A 79 -17.58 0.62 3.50
N SER A 80 -18.64 0.67 2.69
CA SER A 80 -19.88 1.37 3.03
C SER A 80 -20.57 0.71 4.23
N GLY A 81 -20.58 -0.62 4.30
CA GLY A 81 -21.06 -1.37 5.46
C GLY A 81 -20.28 -1.03 6.74
N VAL A 82 -18.94 -0.98 6.68
CA VAL A 82 -18.09 -0.57 7.82
C VAL A 82 -18.38 0.87 8.28
N MET A 83 -18.79 1.74 7.35
CA MET A 83 -19.15 3.14 7.63
C MET A 83 -20.65 3.34 7.95
N ASN A 84 -21.45 2.28 8.02
CA ASN A 84 -22.90 2.32 8.19
C ASN A 84 -23.62 3.20 7.14
N LEU A 85 -23.16 3.18 5.90
CA LEU A 85 -23.75 3.93 4.80
C LEU A 85 -24.69 3.06 3.99
N LYS A 86 -25.89 3.56 3.71
CA LYS A 86 -26.79 2.97 2.72
C LYS A 86 -26.34 3.43 1.34
N ILE A 87 -25.95 2.48 0.48
CA ILE A 87 -25.49 2.74 -0.89
C ILE A 87 -26.08 1.71 -1.84
N THR A 88 -26.47 2.14 -3.03
CA THR A 88 -26.96 1.25 -4.08
C THR A 88 -25.81 0.56 -4.83
N GLY A 89 -26.12 -0.54 -5.52
CA GLY A 89 -25.12 -1.30 -6.29
C GLY A 89 -24.51 -0.49 -7.44
N ASP A 90 -25.33 0.25 -8.18
CA ASP A 90 -24.93 1.14 -9.27
C ASP A 90 -24.07 2.32 -8.79
N ALA A 91 -24.39 2.93 -7.65
CA ALA A 91 -23.55 3.95 -7.03
C ALA A 91 -22.17 3.39 -6.63
N SER A 92 -22.14 2.16 -6.11
CA SER A 92 -20.89 1.48 -5.77
C SER A 92 -20.03 1.23 -7.01
N ILE A 93 -20.65 0.82 -8.13
CA ILE A 93 -19.99 0.63 -9.42
C ILE A 93 -19.43 1.96 -9.95
N GLU A 94 -20.18 3.06 -9.83
CA GLU A 94 -19.74 4.38 -10.29
C GLU A 94 -18.48 4.86 -9.55
N ILE A 95 -18.45 4.68 -8.22
CA ILE A 95 -17.26 4.95 -7.41
C ILE A 95 -16.10 4.05 -7.86
N ALA A 96 -16.34 2.75 -8.03
CA ALA A 96 -15.33 1.78 -8.47
C ALA A 96 -14.71 2.15 -9.83
N ARG A 97 -15.53 2.51 -10.83
CA ARG A 97 -15.07 2.92 -12.17
C ARG A 97 -14.15 4.14 -12.13
N ARG A 98 -14.39 5.09 -11.21
CA ARG A 98 -13.56 6.30 -11.04
C ARG A 98 -12.31 6.09 -10.18
N SER A 99 -12.11 4.89 -9.65
CA SER A 99 -11.05 4.59 -8.67
C SER A 99 -9.71 4.15 -9.27
N ARG A 100 -9.57 4.21 -10.60
CA ARG A 100 -8.32 3.92 -11.34
C ARG A 100 -7.65 2.63 -10.90
N GLY A 101 -8.42 1.56 -10.70
CA GLY A 101 -7.90 0.25 -10.31
C GLY A 101 -7.35 0.15 -8.88
N THR A 102 -7.54 1.16 -8.02
CA THR A 102 -6.91 1.22 -6.70
C THR A 102 -7.92 1.27 -5.54
N PRO A 103 -7.84 0.34 -4.57
CA PRO A 103 -8.71 0.34 -3.38
C PRO A 103 -8.56 1.61 -2.53
N ARG A 104 -7.33 2.16 -2.45
CA ARG A 104 -7.06 3.41 -1.71
C ARG A 104 -7.85 4.59 -2.29
N LEU A 105 -7.96 4.69 -3.62
CA LEU A 105 -8.74 5.75 -4.26
C LEU A 105 -10.23 5.50 -4.09
N ALA A 106 -10.70 4.24 -4.23
CA ALA A 106 -12.09 3.88 -3.99
C ALA A 106 -12.58 4.30 -2.61
N ASN A 107 -11.83 3.97 -1.56
CA ASN A 107 -12.17 4.38 -0.19
C ASN A 107 -12.05 5.90 0.04
N ARG A 108 -11.23 6.60 -0.75
CA ARG A 108 -11.15 8.08 -0.71
C ARG A 108 -12.39 8.71 -1.35
N LEU A 109 -12.79 8.20 -2.51
CA LEU A 109 -13.98 8.68 -3.22
C LEU A 109 -15.25 8.36 -2.42
N LEU A 110 -15.38 7.17 -1.84
CA LEU A 110 -16.51 6.82 -0.97
C LEU A 110 -16.66 7.79 0.20
N ARG A 111 -15.55 8.17 0.87
CA ARG A 111 -15.59 9.18 1.94
C ARG A 111 -16.08 10.53 1.44
N ARG A 112 -15.62 10.97 0.27
CA ARG A 112 -16.12 12.22 -0.36
C ARG A 112 -17.61 12.15 -0.68
N VAL A 113 -18.08 11.03 -1.24
CA VAL A 113 -19.50 10.81 -1.55
C VAL A 113 -20.34 10.80 -0.28
N ARG A 114 -19.85 10.17 0.79
CA ARG A 114 -20.48 10.23 2.12
C ARG A 114 -20.61 11.66 2.61
N ASP A 115 -19.51 12.41 2.62
CA ASP A 115 -19.51 13.77 3.17
C ASP A 115 -20.49 14.66 2.39
N PHE A 116 -20.55 14.50 1.07
CA PHE A 116 -21.56 15.15 0.24
C PHE A 116 -22.98 14.71 0.60
N ALA A 117 -23.23 13.41 0.71
CA ALA A 117 -24.55 12.87 1.06
C ALA A 117 -25.04 13.36 2.43
N GLN A 118 -24.15 13.44 3.41
CA GLN A 118 -24.48 13.93 4.76
C GLN A 118 -24.84 15.42 4.76
N VAL A 119 -24.11 16.25 4.01
CA VAL A 119 -24.42 17.69 3.88
C VAL A 119 -25.75 17.92 3.16
N ASN A 120 -26.12 17.04 2.23
CA ASN A 120 -27.39 17.12 1.50
C ASN A 120 -28.52 16.31 2.15
N GLU A 121 -28.32 15.82 3.38
CA GLU A 121 -29.30 15.03 4.16
C GLU A 121 -29.86 13.82 3.39
N ALA A 122 -29.05 13.20 2.53
CA ALA A 122 -29.46 12.04 1.74
C ALA A 122 -29.49 10.77 2.60
N GLU A 123 -30.64 10.09 2.66
CA GLU A 123 -30.79 8.84 3.40
C GLU A 123 -30.07 7.64 2.75
N MET A 124 -29.84 7.71 1.43
CA MET A 124 -29.20 6.67 0.63
C MET A 124 -28.32 7.29 -0.46
N ILE A 125 -27.13 6.73 -0.65
CA ILE A 125 -26.23 7.09 -1.74
C ILE A 125 -26.65 6.31 -2.98
N ASP A 126 -27.36 6.98 -3.88
CA ASP A 126 -27.73 6.47 -5.19
C ASP A 126 -26.77 6.95 -6.30
N MET A 127 -27.03 6.53 -7.54
CA MET A 127 -26.20 6.88 -8.69
C MET A 127 -26.09 8.40 -8.90
N GLU A 128 -27.18 9.13 -8.71
CA GLU A 128 -27.21 10.58 -8.88
C GLU A 128 -26.34 11.27 -7.82
N THR A 129 -26.53 10.91 -6.55
CA THR A 129 -25.74 11.41 -5.42
C THR A 129 -24.25 11.15 -5.64
N ALA A 130 -23.89 9.92 -6.06
CA ALA A 130 -22.50 9.57 -6.37
C ALA A 130 -21.93 10.42 -7.53
N ARG A 131 -22.70 10.64 -8.60
CA ARG A 131 -22.25 11.46 -9.73
C ARG A 131 -22.05 12.92 -9.34
N ARG A 132 -23.01 13.51 -8.63
CA ARG A 132 -22.96 14.91 -8.15
C ARG A 132 -21.80 15.13 -7.19
N ALA A 133 -21.56 14.19 -6.26
CA ALA A 133 -20.44 14.28 -5.34
C ALA A 133 -19.06 14.24 -6.04
N LEU A 134 -18.99 13.60 -7.23
CA LEU A 134 -17.77 13.35 -7.99
C LEU A 134 -17.62 14.23 -9.24
N SER A 135 -18.48 15.22 -9.45
CA SER A 135 -18.45 16.11 -10.62
C SER A 135 -17.62 17.39 -10.45
N PHE A 136 -16.93 17.55 -9.30
CA PHE A 136 -15.99 18.65 -9.07
C PHE A 136 -14.54 18.17 -9.08
#